data_AF-A0A7Z8NS17-F1
#
_entry.id   AF-A0A7Z8NS17-F1
#
_cell.length_a   1.000
_cell.length_b   1.000
_cell.length_c   1.000
_cell.angle_alpha   90.00
_cell.angle_beta   90.00
_cell.angle_gamma   90.00
#
_symmetry.space_group_name_H-M   'P 1'
#
loop_
_entity.id
_entity.type
_entity.pdbx_description
1 polymer ?
#
loop_
_entity_poly.entity_id
_entity_poly.type
_entity_poly.pdbx_seq_one_letter_code
_entity_poly.pdbx_strand_id
1 'polypeptide(L)'
;MFRQVPVLPVVVPLAALVVAVLLVLLARRGRLSAPRAAVALALGVYAAGIVANTVFPIFLDKPARDGGWMHHLALVPLAGYQVDDAMINVAVFVPLGMLVPLLTARPSWRRTVLVAACISLGIEATQYVTAHALGGGHLADVNDLVFNVVGGAVGYGVLAALVRVPRVAALVDRFRWADVPRAAVTPVPV
;
A
#
# COMPACT_ATOMS: atom_id res chain seq x y z
N MET A 1 2.38 31.77 -1.10
CA MET A 1 2.69 30.33 -0.90
C MET A 1 2.42 30.02 0.56
N PHE A 2 1.53 29.08 0.85
CA PHE A 2 1.16 28.72 2.23
C PHE A 2 2.29 27.93 2.91
N ARG A 3 2.48 28.13 4.21
CA ARG A 3 3.41 27.35 5.03
C ARG A 3 2.89 25.93 5.21
N GLN A 4 3.77 24.96 4.98
CA GLN A 4 3.45 23.54 5.07
C GLN A 4 4.23 22.87 6.18
N VAL A 5 3.62 21.85 6.79
CA VAL A 5 4.34 20.95 7.70
C VAL A 5 5.40 20.18 6.89
N PRO A 6 6.67 20.15 7.32
CA PRO A 6 7.70 19.40 6.61
C PRO A 6 7.43 17.89 6.69
N VAL A 7 7.45 17.22 5.55
CA VAL A 7 7.06 15.79 5.43
C VAL A 7 8.12 14.87 6.03
N LEU A 8 9.40 15.07 5.68
CA LEU A 8 10.51 14.16 6.04
C LEU A 8 10.65 13.94 7.56
N PRO A 9 10.58 14.97 8.43
CA PRO A 9 10.66 14.78 9.88
C PRO A 9 9.53 13.91 10.46
N VAL A 10 8.43 13.71 9.74
CA VAL A 10 7.31 12.86 10.17
C VAL A 10 7.46 11.44 9.61
N VAL A 11 7.68 11.33 8.30
CA VAL A 11 7.61 10.02 7.62
C VAL A 11 8.88 9.18 7.80
N VAL A 12 10.05 9.80 8.00
CA VAL A 12 11.30 9.05 8.24
C VAL A 12 11.27 8.34 9.60
N PRO A 13 10.94 9.01 10.74
CA PRO A 13 10.77 8.30 12.01
C PRO A 13 9.66 7.26 11.97
N LEU A 14 8.56 7.52 11.27
CA LEU A 14 7.49 6.55 11.07
C LEU A 14 7.99 5.29 10.34
N ALA A 15 8.73 5.46 9.23
CA ALA A 15 9.33 4.35 8.50
C ALA A 15 10.24 3.53 9.43
N ALA A 16 11.15 4.21 10.14
CA ALA A 16 12.09 3.56 11.05
C ALA A 16 11.38 2.80 12.17
N LEU A 17 10.31 3.36 12.74
CA LEU A 17 9.50 2.72 13.77
C LEU A 17 8.79 1.48 13.22
N VAL A 18 8.14 1.57 12.06
CA VAL A 18 7.48 0.44 11.41
C VAL A 18 8.50 -0.68 11.15
N VAL A 19 9.66 -0.36 10.57
CA VAL A 19 10.72 -1.35 10.33
C VAL A 19 11.18 -1.97 11.65
N ALA A 20 11.50 -1.17 12.66
CA ALA A 20 11.97 -1.67 13.95
C ALA A 20 10.95 -2.63 14.60
N VAL A 21 9.66 -2.26 14.62
CA VAL A 21 8.59 -3.10 15.14
C VAL A 21 8.51 -4.42 14.36
N LEU A 22 8.52 -4.37 13.03
CA LEU A 22 8.43 -5.58 12.20
C LEU A 22 9.65 -6.50 12.40
N LEU A 23 10.86 -5.94 12.51
CA LEU A 23 12.08 -6.71 12.81
C LEU A 23 12.02 -7.35 14.19
N VAL A 24 11.54 -6.64 15.22
CA VAL A 24 11.34 -7.18 16.57
C VAL A 24 10.31 -8.31 16.55
N LEU A 25 9.20 -8.15 15.83
CA LEU A 25 8.18 -9.20 15.69
C LEU A 25 8.73 -10.45 14.96
N LEU A 26 9.54 -10.27 13.93
CA LEU A 26 10.22 -11.38 13.23
C LEU A 26 11.23 -12.08 14.15
N ALA A 27 12.04 -11.32 14.89
CA ALA A 27 13.02 -11.85 15.83
C ALA A 27 12.35 -12.64 16.97
N ARG A 28 11.28 -12.09 17.58
CA ARG A 28 10.51 -12.75 18.64
C ARG A 28 9.85 -14.06 18.20
N ARG A 29 9.58 -14.21 16.89
CA ARG A 29 9.03 -15.45 16.32
C ARG A 29 10.11 -16.42 15.82
N GLY A 30 11.40 -16.09 16.00
CA GLY A 30 12.52 -16.90 15.48
C GLY A 30 12.59 -16.92 13.94
N ARG A 31 12.04 -15.89 13.28
CA ARG A 31 11.86 -15.84 11.82
C ARG A 31 12.72 -14.80 11.13
N LEU A 32 13.54 -14.05 11.86
CA LEU A 32 14.37 -13.00 11.28
C LEU A 32 15.38 -13.60 10.29
N SER A 33 15.36 -13.09 9.07
CA SER A 33 16.32 -13.42 8.01
C SER A 33 16.50 -12.19 7.12
N ALA A 34 17.62 -12.08 6.41
CA ALA A 34 17.87 -10.94 5.53
C ALA A 34 16.74 -10.71 4.49
N PRO A 35 16.20 -11.74 3.81
CA PRO A 35 15.07 -11.54 2.91
C PRO A 35 13.80 -11.02 3.60
N ARG A 36 13.47 -11.52 4.80
CA ARG A 36 12.28 -11.07 5.54
C ARG A 36 12.46 -9.65 6.10
N ALA A 37 13.68 -9.30 6.50
CA ALA A 37 14.06 -7.95 6.87
C ALA A 37 13.95 -6.98 5.68
N ALA A 38 14.32 -7.41 4.47
CA ALA A 38 14.12 -6.62 3.26
C ALA A 38 12.63 -6.34 2.98
N VAL A 39 11.74 -7.32 3.20
CA VAL A 39 10.28 -7.09 3.13
C VAL A 39 9.81 -6.10 4.21
N ALA A 40 10.35 -6.18 5.43
CA ALA A 40 10.03 -5.23 6.49
C ALA A 40 10.44 -3.80 6.12
N LEU A 41 11.64 -3.64 5.55
CA LEU A 41 12.13 -2.36 5.03
C LEU A 41 11.22 -1.84 3.91
N ALA A 42 10.90 -2.68 2.93
CA ALA A 42 10.01 -2.32 1.84
C ALA A 42 8.63 -1.86 2.35
N LEU A 43 8.05 -2.56 3.34
CA LEU A 43 6.80 -2.15 3.98
C LEU A 43 6.91 -0.82 4.71
N GLY A 44 8.00 -0.59 5.44
CA GLY A 44 8.22 0.67 6.16
C GLY A 44 8.35 1.86 5.20
N VAL A 45 9.14 1.71 4.15
CA VAL A 45 9.27 2.73 3.09
C VAL A 45 7.94 2.95 2.37
N TYR A 46 7.23 1.88 2.03
CA TYR A 46 5.93 1.97 1.38
C TYR A 46 4.89 2.68 2.24
N ALA A 47 4.78 2.32 3.53
CA ALA A 47 3.87 2.97 4.48
C ALA A 47 4.21 4.46 4.66
N ALA A 48 5.49 4.80 4.73
CA ALA A 48 5.94 6.18 4.79
C ALA A 48 5.60 6.96 3.52
N GLY A 49 5.73 6.34 2.34
CA GLY A 49 5.32 6.93 1.06
C GLY A 49 3.81 7.17 0.98
N ILE A 50 3.00 6.20 1.42
CA ILE A 50 1.54 6.35 1.53
C ILE A 50 1.23 7.56 2.42
N VAL A 51 1.76 7.61 3.64
CA VAL A 51 1.49 8.72 4.58
C VAL A 51 1.98 10.05 4.02
N ALA A 52 3.18 10.08 3.41
CA ALA A 52 3.73 11.27 2.77
C ALA A 52 2.78 11.81 1.69
N ASN A 53 2.18 10.94 0.88
CA ASN A 53 1.32 11.36 -0.21
C ASN A 53 -0.10 11.71 0.25
N THR A 54 -0.65 11.01 1.24
CA THR A 54 -2.08 11.10 1.57
C THR A 54 -2.39 12.10 2.67
N VAL A 55 -1.48 12.23 3.65
CA VAL A 55 -1.65 13.17 4.76
C VAL A 55 -1.14 14.56 4.38
N PHE A 56 -0.07 14.64 3.58
CA PHE A 56 0.55 15.90 3.17
C PHE A 56 0.18 16.27 1.73
N PRO A 57 0.18 17.57 1.39
CA PRO A 57 0.53 18.72 2.23
C PRO A 57 -0.56 19.09 3.26
N ILE A 58 -0.10 19.38 4.48
CA ILE A 58 -0.90 20.06 5.52
C ILE A 58 -0.47 21.52 5.52
N PHE A 59 -1.41 22.41 5.23
CA PHE A 59 -1.16 23.85 5.17
C PHE A 59 -1.58 24.53 6.47
N LEU A 60 -0.69 25.31 7.07
CA LEU A 60 -0.87 25.90 8.40
C LEU A 60 -1.62 27.24 8.37
N ASP A 61 -1.60 27.93 7.23
CA ASP A 61 -2.08 29.29 7.04
C ASP A 61 -3.00 29.42 5.81
N LYS A 62 -3.55 28.28 5.35
CA LYS A 62 -4.56 28.26 4.30
C LYS A 62 -5.87 28.82 4.88
N PRO A 63 -6.49 29.84 4.26
CA PRO A 63 -7.79 30.34 4.70
C PRO A 63 -8.80 29.20 4.75
N ALA A 64 -9.64 29.20 5.78
CA ALA A 64 -10.80 28.32 5.82
C ALA A 64 -11.62 28.57 4.55
N ARG A 65 -11.85 27.52 3.76
CA ARG A 65 -12.73 27.63 2.60
C ARG A 65 -14.17 27.58 3.11
N ASP A 66 -14.94 28.60 2.76
CA ASP A 66 -16.40 28.58 2.86
C ASP A 66 -16.94 27.64 1.77
N GLY A 67 -16.84 26.35 2.04
CA GLY A 67 -17.31 25.29 1.17
C GLY A 67 -17.70 24.11 2.05
N GLY A 68 -18.96 23.72 1.99
CA GLY A 68 -19.43 22.51 2.68
C GLY A 68 -18.59 21.28 2.29
N TRP A 69 -18.61 20.27 3.15
CA TRP A 69 -17.86 19.02 3.02
C TRP A 69 -17.90 18.38 1.62
N MET A 70 -18.98 18.56 0.86
CA MET A 70 -19.16 18.03 -0.49
C MET A 70 -18.13 18.54 -1.52
N HIS A 71 -17.51 19.71 -1.31
CA HIS A 71 -16.51 20.23 -2.25
C HIS A 71 -15.17 19.48 -2.22
N HIS A 72 -15.00 18.57 -1.26
CA HIS A 72 -13.81 17.72 -1.13
C HIS A 72 -14.00 16.31 -1.71
N LEU A 73 -15.10 16.09 -2.44
CA LEU A 73 -15.47 14.80 -3.01
C LEU A 73 -15.58 14.88 -4.53
N ALA A 74 -14.85 14.02 -5.22
CA ALA A 74 -15.00 13.73 -6.64
C ALA A 74 -15.64 12.34 -6.80
N LEU A 75 -16.98 12.31 -6.90
CA LEU A 75 -17.74 11.05 -6.93
C LEU A 75 -18.25 10.67 -8.32
N VAL A 76 -18.06 11.52 -9.34
CA VAL A 76 -18.52 11.21 -10.70
C VAL A 76 -17.45 10.35 -11.38
N PRO A 77 -17.72 9.06 -11.66
CA PRO A 77 -16.71 8.19 -12.25
C PRO A 77 -16.27 8.70 -13.62
N LEU A 78 -14.97 8.68 -13.87
CA LEU A 78 -14.30 9.03 -15.13
C LEU A 78 -14.48 10.49 -15.59
N ALA A 79 -15.25 11.32 -14.88
CA ALA A 79 -15.48 12.69 -15.26
C ALA A 79 -14.23 13.54 -15.01
N GLY A 80 -13.57 13.96 -16.08
CA GLY A 80 -12.34 14.76 -15.99
C GLY A 80 -11.13 13.98 -15.49
N TYR A 81 -11.23 12.65 -15.37
CA TYR A 81 -10.14 11.82 -14.85
C TYR A 81 -9.08 11.58 -15.93
N GLN A 82 -7.82 11.86 -15.60
CA GLN A 82 -6.74 11.75 -16.57
C GLN A 82 -6.10 10.36 -16.55
N VAL A 83 -5.60 9.93 -17.72
CA VAL A 83 -4.97 8.60 -17.87
C VAL A 83 -3.65 8.52 -17.09
N ASP A 84 -2.92 9.62 -17.01
CA ASP A 84 -1.70 9.75 -16.21
C ASP A 84 -1.97 9.55 -14.72
N ASP A 85 -3.04 10.13 -14.16
CA ASP A 85 -3.45 9.90 -12.77
C ASP A 85 -3.80 8.42 -12.53
N ALA A 86 -4.55 7.83 -13.46
CA ALA A 86 -4.89 6.41 -13.43
C ALA A 86 -3.63 5.53 -13.38
N MET A 87 -2.66 5.81 -14.25
CA MET A 87 -1.41 5.06 -14.33
C MET A 87 -0.55 5.22 -13.08
N ILE A 88 -0.48 6.42 -12.51
CA ILE A 88 0.25 6.69 -11.28
C ILE A 88 -0.36 5.92 -10.10
N ASN A 89 -1.68 5.97 -9.92
CA ASN A 89 -2.37 5.25 -8.85
C ASN A 89 -2.19 3.74 -8.96
N VAL A 90 -2.32 3.20 -10.18
CA VAL A 90 -2.02 1.80 -10.47
C VAL A 90 -0.58 1.48 -10.08
N ALA A 91 0.39 2.28 -10.54
CA ALA A 91 1.81 2.05 -10.28
C ALA A 91 2.15 2.11 -8.78
N VAL A 92 1.54 3.04 -8.02
CA VAL A 92 1.72 3.16 -6.58
C VAL A 92 1.18 1.92 -5.85
N PHE A 93 0.08 1.33 -6.30
CA PHE A 93 -0.52 0.16 -5.64
C PHE A 93 0.03 -1.21 -6.11
N VAL A 94 0.76 -1.27 -7.22
CA VAL A 94 1.42 -2.52 -7.67
C VAL A 94 2.35 -3.10 -6.58
N PRO A 95 3.24 -2.33 -5.94
CA PRO A 95 4.05 -2.82 -4.82
C PRO A 95 3.22 -3.44 -3.68
N LEU A 96 2.09 -2.83 -3.31
CA LEU A 96 1.20 -3.41 -2.30
C LEU A 96 0.65 -4.77 -2.73
N GLY A 97 0.19 -4.87 -3.98
CA GLY A 97 -0.30 -6.13 -4.57
C GLY A 97 0.74 -7.26 -4.54
N MET A 98 2.03 -6.91 -4.65
CA MET A 98 3.13 -7.87 -4.52
C MET A 98 3.48 -8.17 -3.06
N LEU A 99 3.40 -7.20 -2.16
CA LEU A 99 3.77 -7.36 -0.76
C LEU A 99 2.77 -8.23 0.02
N VAL A 100 1.46 -8.03 -0.16
CA VAL A 100 0.41 -8.78 0.56
C VAL A 100 0.62 -10.31 0.54
N PRO A 101 0.79 -10.97 -0.61
CA PRO A 101 0.99 -12.43 -0.65
C PRO A 101 2.30 -12.90 0.02
N LEU A 102 3.29 -12.02 0.25
CA LEU A 102 4.50 -12.36 1.03
C LEU A 102 4.22 -12.40 2.53
N LEU A 103 3.20 -11.70 3.01
CA LEU A 103 2.85 -11.59 4.43
C LEU A 103 1.83 -12.63 4.89
N THR A 104 1.09 -13.23 3.95
CA THR A 104 -0.06 -14.07 4.25
C THR A 104 0.23 -15.56 4.06
N ALA A 105 -0.20 -16.41 5.00
CA ALA A 105 -0.03 -17.87 4.91
C ALA A 105 -0.80 -18.51 3.73
N ARG A 106 -1.94 -17.92 3.37
CA ARG A 106 -2.80 -18.36 2.26
C ARG A 106 -2.97 -17.20 1.29
N PRO A 107 -1.98 -16.93 0.44
CA PRO A 107 -2.06 -15.83 -0.52
C PRO A 107 -3.18 -16.10 -1.52
N SER A 108 -4.04 -15.12 -1.75
CA SER A 108 -5.11 -15.23 -2.75
C SER A 108 -5.38 -13.89 -3.40
N TRP A 109 -5.86 -13.94 -4.65
CA TRP A 109 -6.30 -12.77 -5.40
C TRP A 109 -7.31 -11.96 -4.58
N ARG A 110 -8.37 -12.62 -4.09
CA ARG A 110 -9.47 -11.98 -3.35
C ARG A 110 -8.96 -11.25 -2.11
N ARG A 111 -8.06 -11.86 -1.34
CA ARG A 111 -7.49 -11.23 -0.14
C ARG A 111 -6.66 -10.01 -0.51
N THR A 112 -5.87 -10.10 -1.57
CA THR A 112 -5.01 -8.99 -2.00
C THR A 112 -5.82 -7.81 -2.51
N VAL A 113 -6.84 -8.08 -3.34
CA VAL A 113 -7.78 -7.06 -3.81
C VAL A 113 -8.55 -6.43 -2.64
N LEU A 114 -9.01 -7.21 -1.66
CA LEU A 114 -9.68 -6.66 -0.48
C LEU A 114 -8.76 -5.76 0.35
N VAL A 115 -7.50 -6.18 0.58
CA VAL A 115 -6.52 -5.36 1.29
C VAL A 115 -6.24 -4.06 0.52
N ALA A 116 -6.08 -4.14 -0.81
CA ALA A 116 -5.92 -2.95 -1.65
C ALA A 116 -7.13 -2.02 -1.56
N ALA A 117 -8.35 -2.55 -1.61
CA ALA A 117 -9.58 -1.77 -1.46
C ALA A 117 -9.71 -1.11 -0.08
N CYS A 118 -9.40 -1.83 1.00
CA CYS A 118 -9.42 -1.26 2.34
C CYS A 118 -8.37 -0.16 2.52
N ILE A 119 -7.14 -0.37 2.02
CA ILE A 119 -6.09 0.65 2.08
C ILE A 119 -6.49 1.86 1.23
N SER A 120 -6.96 1.64 0.01
CA SER A 120 -7.36 2.74 -0.87
C SER A 120 -8.53 3.55 -0.30
N LEU A 121 -9.55 2.88 0.25
CA LEU A 121 -10.64 3.58 0.95
C LEU A 121 -10.11 4.38 2.15
N GLY A 122 -9.15 3.82 2.90
CA GLY A 122 -8.50 4.52 4.00
C GLY A 122 -7.72 5.76 3.54
N ILE A 123 -7.11 5.71 2.35
CA ILE A 123 -6.43 6.86 1.73
C ILE A 123 -7.43 7.97 1.42
N GLU A 124 -8.49 7.66 0.66
CA GLU A 124 -9.52 8.66 0.29
C GLU A 124 -10.19 9.24 1.54
N ALA A 125 -10.53 8.40 2.53
CA ALA A 125 -11.11 8.87 3.78
C ALA A 125 -10.15 9.80 4.55
N THR A 126 -8.85 9.48 4.55
CA THR A 126 -7.83 10.33 5.16
C THR A 126 -7.72 11.66 4.44
N GLN A 127 -7.66 11.66 3.11
CA GLN A 127 -7.60 12.88 2.29
C GLN A 127 -8.85 13.74 2.48
N TYR A 128 -10.03 13.15 2.55
CA TYR A 128 -11.28 13.85 2.85
C TYR A 128 -11.24 14.55 4.21
N VAL A 129 -10.81 13.83 5.26
CA VAL A 129 -10.69 14.39 6.62
C VAL A 129 -9.61 15.46 6.69
N THR A 130 -8.43 15.24 6.09
CA THR A 130 -7.32 16.21 6.13
C THR A 130 -7.65 17.47 5.32
N ALA A 131 -8.34 17.33 4.18
CA ALA A 131 -8.81 18.46 3.37
C ALA A 131 -9.73 19.38 4.17
N HIS A 132 -10.63 18.81 4.98
CA HIS A 132 -11.56 19.59 5.79
C HIS A 132 -10.95 20.10 7.10
N ALA A 133 -10.29 19.23 7.88
CA ALA A 133 -9.88 19.54 9.25
C ALA A 133 -8.48 20.16 9.36
N LEU A 134 -7.60 19.92 8.37
CA LEU A 134 -6.17 20.26 8.44
C LEU A 134 -5.71 21.12 7.26
N GLY A 135 -6.64 21.71 6.52
CA GLY A 135 -6.34 22.54 5.35
C GLY A 135 -5.70 21.76 4.20
N GLY A 136 -5.91 20.45 4.12
CA GLY A 136 -5.27 19.55 3.16
C GLY A 136 -5.38 19.98 1.69
N GLY A 137 -4.43 19.51 0.89
CA GLY A 137 -4.33 19.81 -0.54
C GLY A 137 -5.15 18.91 -1.47
N HIS A 138 -5.65 17.79 -0.97
CA HIS A 138 -6.22 16.72 -1.78
C HIS A 138 -7.75 16.77 -1.85
N LEU A 139 -8.28 16.10 -2.86
CA LEU A 139 -9.70 15.73 -2.97
C LEU A 139 -9.78 14.22 -2.78
N ALA A 140 -10.86 13.74 -2.16
CA ALA A 140 -11.15 12.31 -2.16
C ALA A 140 -11.89 11.94 -3.45
N ASP A 141 -11.33 11.03 -4.23
CA ASP A 141 -11.76 10.70 -5.59
C ASP A 141 -12.11 9.22 -5.73
N VAL A 142 -13.31 8.94 -6.26
CA VAL A 142 -13.76 7.58 -6.54
C VAL A 142 -12.88 6.88 -7.59
N ASN A 143 -12.30 7.63 -8.51
CA ASN A 143 -11.41 7.10 -9.54
C ASN A 143 -10.10 6.64 -8.91
N ASP A 144 -9.51 7.44 -8.02
CA ASP A 144 -8.30 7.06 -7.28
C ASP A 144 -8.53 5.79 -6.47
N LEU A 145 -9.69 5.68 -5.80
CA LEU A 145 -10.11 4.46 -5.12
C LEU A 145 -10.07 3.23 -6.04
N VAL A 146 -10.69 3.35 -7.21
CA VAL A 146 -10.80 2.24 -8.17
C VAL A 146 -9.43 1.89 -8.77
N PHE A 147 -8.65 2.88 -9.22
CA PHE A 147 -7.37 2.62 -9.89
C PHE A 147 -6.28 2.14 -8.94
N ASN A 148 -6.33 2.52 -7.67
CA ASN A 148 -5.53 1.91 -6.62
C ASN A 148 -5.87 0.42 -6.43
N VAL A 149 -7.16 0.06 -6.41
CA VAL A 149 -7.59 -1.35 -6.36
C VAL A 149 -7.10 -2.13 -7.59
N VAL A 150 -7.18 -1.53 -8.78
CA VAL A 150 -6.62 -2.10 -10.00
C VAL A 150 -5.10 -2.29 -9.88
N GLY A 151 -4.37 -1.33 -9.32
CA GLY A 151 -2.94 -1.47 -9.04
C GLY A 151 -2.62 -2.65 -8.14
N GLY A 152 -3.37 -2.82 -7.04
CA GLY A 152 -3.19 -3.95 -6.13
C GLY A 152 -3.49 -5.30 -6.80
N ALA A 153 -4.52 -5.33 -7.64
CA ALA A 153 -4.87 -6.48 -8.47
C ALA A 153 -3.74 -6.82 -9.47
N VAL A 154 -3.24 -5.84 -10.22
CA VAL A 154 -2.12 -5.99 -11.15
C VAL A 154 -0.86 -6.48 -10.42
N GLY A 155 -0.52 -5.89 -9.28
CA GLY A 155 0.64 -6.29 -8.48
C GLY A 155 0.59 -7.75 -8.03
N TYR A 156 -0.59 -8.24 -7.61
CA TYR A 156 -0.76 -9.67 -7.35
C TYR A 156 -0.54 -10.51 -8.60
N GLY A 157 -1.14 -10.10 -9.72
CA GLY A 157 -1.01 -10.79 -11.01
C GLY A 157 0.45 -10.91 -11.45
N VAL A 158 1.23 -9.84 -11.30
CA VAL A 158 2.68 -9.81 -11.57
C VAL A 158 3.40 -10.84 -10.71
N LEU A 159 3.21 -10.82 -9.38
CA LEU A 159 3.88 -11.81 -8.52
C LEU A 159 3.44 -13.24 -8.84
N ALA A 160 2.14 -13.45 -9.08
CA ALA A 160 1.58 -14.75 -9.42
C ALA A 160 2.17 -15.30 -10.74
N ALA A 161 2.42 -14.44 -11.73
CA ALA A 161 3.09 -14.82 -12.96
C ALA A 161 4.58 -15.15 -12.73
N LEU A 162 5.28 -14.33 -11.95
CA LEU A 162 6.70 -14.53 -11.62
C LEU A 162 6.95 -15.88 -10.92
N VAL A 163 6.10 -16.26 -9.97
CA VAL A 163 6.24 -17.52 -9.23
C VAL A 163 5.84 -18.77 -10.03
N ARG A 164 5.40 -18.64 -11.30
CA ARG A 164 5.26 -19.79 -12.20
C ARG A 164 6.62 -20.36 -12.61
N VAL A 165 7.68 -19.56 -12.52
CA VAL A 165 9.05 -20.01 -12.79
C VAL A 165 9.64 -20.64 -11.51
N PRO A 166 10.03 -21.92 -11.49
CA PRO A 166 10.42 -22.62 -10.25
C PRO A 166 11.59 -21.97 -9.51
N ARG A 167 12.58 -21.46 -10.23
CA ARG A 167 13.73 -20.75 -9.64
C ARG A 167 13.31 -19.45 -8.96
N VAL A 168 12.39 -18.70 -9.57
CA VAL A 168 11.84 -17.46 -9.02
C VAL A 168 10.94 -17.77 -7.82
N ALA A 169 10.12 -18.82 -7.89
CA ALA A 169 9.32 -19.28 -6.77
C ALA A 169 10.19 -19.62 -5.54
N ALA A 170 11.26 -20.40 -5.73
CA ALA A 170 12.20 -20.75 -4.67
C ALA A 170 12.90 -19.52 -4.07
N LEU A 171 13.16 -18.48 -4.88
CA LEU A 171 13.69 -17.21 -4.39
C LEU A 171 12.64 -16.46 -3.56
N VAL A 172 11.42 -16.28 -4.11
CA VAL A 172 10.30 -15.58 -3.47
C VAL A 172 9.92 -16.22 -2.14
N ASP A 173 9.97 -17.55 -2.03
CA ASP A 173 9.68 -18.26 -0.78
C ASP A 173 10.58 -17.84 0.38
N ARG A 174 11.82 -17.39 0.12
CA ARG A 174 12.72 -16.85 1.15
C ARG A 174 12.20 -15.55 1.75
N PHE A 175 11.47 -14.75 0.97
CA PHE A 175 10.88 -13.49 1.38
C PHE A 175 9.54 -13.65 2.10
N ARG A 176 8.91 -14.84 2.04
CA ARG A 176 7.62 -15.08 2.69
C ARG A 176 7.75 -15.13 4.21
N TRP A 177 6.84 -14.43 4.87
CA TRP A 177 6.74 -14.35 6.32
C TRP A 177 5.88 -15.44 6.93
N ALA A 178 5.13 -16.16 6.12
CA ALA A 178 4.31 -17.28 6.52
C ALA A 178 4.66 -18.49 5.65
N ASP A 179 4.62 -19.67 6.24
CA ASP A 179 4.88 -20.90 5.49
C ASP A 179 3.61 -21.19 4.67
N VAL A 180 3.77 -21.25 3.36
CA VAL A 180 2.69 -21.70 2.48
C VAL A 180 2.63 -23.21 2.59
N PRO A 181 1.48 -23.81 2.98
CA PRO A 181 1.34 -25.26 2.97
C PRO A 181 1.64 -25.76 1.55
N ARG A 182 2.76 -26.46 1.37
CA ARG A 182 2.97 -27.22 0.13
C ARG A 182 1.94 -28.34 0.17
N ALA A 183 1.09 -28.44 -0.86
CA ALA A 183 0.29 -29.63 -1.05
C ALA A 183 1.25 -30.83 -1.00
N ALA A 184 0.95 -31.79 -0.12
CA ALA A 184 1.78 -32.98 0.00
C ALA A 184 1.90 -33.60 -1.40
N VAL A 185 3.12 -33.69 -1.91
CA VAL A 185 3.41 -34.50 -3.08
C VAL A 185 3.04 -35.92 -2.66
N THR A 186 1.89 -36.41 -3.11
CA THR A 186 1.54 -37.82 -2.98
C THR A 186 2.66 -38.61 -3.65
N PRO A 187 3.35 -39.52 -2.95
CA PRO A 187 4.32 -40.41 -3.58
C PRO A 187 3.60 -41.15 -4.70
N VAL A 188 4.19 -41.18 -5.89
CA VAL A 188 3.75 -42.10 -6.94
C VAL A 188 4.02 -43.51 -6.39
N PRO A 189 3.01 -44.38 -6.23
CA PRO A 189 3.26 -45.76 -5.83
C PRO A 189 4.12 -46.43 -6.91
N VAL A 190 5.22 -47.05 -6.46
CA VAL A 190 6.13 -47.86 -7.27
C VAL A 190 5.45 -49.17 -7.63
#